data_AF-A0A972TFK8-F1
#
_entry.id   AF-A0A972TFK8-F1
#
_cell.length_a   1.000
_cell.length_b   1.000
_cell.length_c   1.000
_cell.angle_alpha   90.00
_cell.angle_beta   90.00
_cell.angle_gamma   90.00
#
_symmetry.space_group_name_H-M   'P 1'
#
loop_
_entity.id
_entity.type
_entity.pdbx_description
1 polymer ?
#
loop_
_entity_poly.entity_id
_entity_poly.type
_entity_poly.pdbx_seq_one_letter_code
_entity_poly.pdbx_strand_id
1 'polypeptide(L)' 'MSQDIMHPDIMRLIEAAAKARGDPGIPREFIVKALIKIDRGEEEVVRYPFGAPSLRGTYDIAAKLYKQETK' A
#
# COMPACT_ATOMS: atom_id res chain seq x y z
N MET A 1 -14.41 10.81 -8.99
CA MET A 1 -14.56 9.36 -8.77
C MET A 1 -13.17 8.78 -8.65
N SER A 2 -12.79 8.35 -7.44
CA SER A 2 -11.46 7.86 -7.06
C SER A 2 -11.16 6.46 -7.62
N GLN A 3 -11.08 6.31 -8.94
CA GLN A 3 -10.64 5.06 -9.57
C GLN A 3 -9.14 5.05 -9.92
N ASP A 4 -8.45 6.19 -9.84
CA ASP A 4 -7.02 6.30 -10.23
C ASP A 4 -6.05 5.64 -9.25
N ILE A 5 -6.41 5.45 -7.97
CA ILE A 5 -5.49 4.94 -6.95
C ILE A 5 -5.37 3.40 -7.00
N MET A 6 -6.36 2.71 -7.58
CA MET A 6 -6.34 1.25 -7.79
C MET A 6 -5.72 0.87 -9.15
N HIS A 7 -4.85 1.71 -9.71
CA HIS A 7 -4.15 1.36 -10.95
C HIS A 7 -3.27 0.11 -10.70
N PRO A 8 -3.35 -0.92 -11.56
CA PRO A 8 -2.50 -2.11 -11.50
C PRO A 8 -1.00 -1.80 -11.36
N ASP A 9 -0.59 -0.64 -11.86
CA ASP A 9 0.79 -0.19 -11.84
C ASP A 9 1.25 0.29 -10.46
N ILE A 10 0.39 0.92 -9.66
CA ILE A 10 0.75 1.33 -8.29
C ILE A 10 1.05 0.09 -7.43
N MET A 11 0.25 -0.96 -7.55
CA MET A 11 0.48 -2.21 -6.83
C MET A 11 1.82 -2.85 -7.23
N ARG A 12 2.11 -2.91 -8.53
CA ARG A 12 3.41 -3.41 -9.04
C ARG A 12 4.57 -2.57 -8.53
N LEU A 13 4.42 -1.24 -8.47
CA LEU A 13 5.45 -0.35 -7.94
C LEU A 13 5.68 -0.58 -6.44
N ILE A 14 4.63 -0.80 -5.66
CA ILE A 14 4.74 -1.11 -4.22
C ILE A 14 5.50 -2.44 -4.03
N GLU A 15 5.11 -3.48 -4.76
CA GLU A 15 5.77 -4.80 -4.71
C GLU A 15 7.24 -4.73 -5.15
N ALA A 16 7.52 -4.03 -6.26
CA ALA A 16 8.88 -3.83 -6.75
C ALA A 16 9.75 -3.04 -5.76
N ALA A 17 9.19 -1.98 -5.17
CA ALA A 17 9.88 -1.17 -4.17
C ALA A 17 10.14 -1.96 -2.88
N ALA A 18 9.21 -2.81 -2.45
CA ALA A 18 9.39 -3.71 -1.31
C ALA A 18 10.52 -4.72 -1.57
N LYS A 19 10.49 -5.37 -2.74
CA LYS A 19 11.54 -6.30 -3.17
C LYS A 19 12.91 -5.64 -3.22
N ALA A 20 13.01 -4.42 -3.75
CA ALA A 20 14.26 -3.66 -3.82
C ALA A 20 14.85 -3.33 -2.44
N ARG A 21 14.00 -3.22 -1.40
CA ARG A 21 14.43 -3.01 -0.01
C ARG A 21 14.72 -4.30 0.76
N GLY A 22 14.47 -5.47 0.16
CA GLY A 22 14.56 -6.76 0.84
C GLY A 22 13.40 -7.01 1.82
N ASP A 23 12.30 -6.26 1.70
CA ASP A 23 11.12 -6.48 2.54
C ASP A 23 10.45 -7.82 2.13
N PRO A 24 9.82 -8.55 3.07
CA PRO A 24 9.16 -9.82 2.78
C PRO A 24 7.98 -9.64 1.80
N GLY A 25 7.72 -10.66 0.99
CA GLY A 25 6.54 -10.67 0.11
C GLY A 25 5.25 -10.66 0.94
N ILE A 26 4.37 -9.71 0.66
CA ILE A 26 3.04 -9.63 1.28
C ILE A 26 1.99 -9.97 0.21
N PRO A 27 0.95 -10.73 0.54
CA PRO A 27 -0.12 -11.01 -0.41
C PRO A 27 -0.78 -9.71 -0.90
N ARG A 28 -1.03 -9.64 -2.21
CA ARG A 28 -1.53 -8.44 -2.89
C ARG A 28 -2.82 -7.88 -2.30
N GLU A 29 -3.68 -8.74 -1.76
CA GLU A 29 -4.92 -8.35 -1.09
C GLU A 29 -4.69 -7.38 0.08
N PHE A 30 -3.58 -7.49 0.81
CA PHE A 30 -3.26 -6.57 1.90
C PHE A 30 -2.78 -5.21 1.41
N ILE A 31 -2.13 -5.16 0.24
CA ILE A 31 -1.78 -3.91 -0.43
C ILE A 31 -3.06 -3.19 -0.87
N VAL A 32 -4.03 -3.92 -1.41
CA VAL A 32 -5.35 -3.38 -1.78
C VAL A 32 -6.11 -2.87 -0.54
N LYS A 33 -6.16 -3.65 0.55
CA LYS A 33 -6.78 -3.24 1.81
C LYS A 33 -6.13 -1.95 2.36
N ALA A 34 -4.79 -1.85 2.30
CA ALA A 34 -4.06 -0.66 2.72
C ALA A 34 -4.46 0.58 1.90
N LEU A 35 -4.50 0.45 0.57
CA LEU A 35 -4.92 1.54 -0.33
C LEU A 35 -6.37 1.99 -0.05
N ILE A 36 -7.29 1.06 0.17
CA ILE A 36 -8.69 1.36 0.51
C ILE A 36 -8.76 2.14 1.83
N LYS A 37 -8.01 1.72 2.85
CA LYS A 37 -7.97 2.42 4.15
C LYS A 37 -7.41 3.83 4.02
N ILE A 38 -6.36 4.01 3.22
CA ILE A 38 -5.75 5.32 2.94
C ILE A 38 -6.72 6.24 2.17
N ASP A 39 -7.44 5.71 1.18
CA ASP A 39 -8.42 6.47 0.40
C ASP A 39 -9.62 6.92 1.26
N ARG A 40 -10.05 6.07 2.19
CA ARG A 40 -11.10 6.39 3.17
C ARG A 40 -10.65 7.31 4.32
N GLY A 41 -9.36 7.60 4.43
CA GLY A 41 -8.79 8.36 5.54
C GLY A 41 -8.75 7.60 6.87
N GLU A 42 -8.87 6.28 6.86
CA GLU A 42 -8.73 5.42 8.06
C GLU A 42 -7.27 5.22 8.48
N GLU A 43 -6.34 5.37 7.54
CA GLU A 43 -4.89 5.32 7.77
C GLU A 43 -4.24 6.50 7.03
N GLU A 44 -3.30 7.18 7.69
CA GLU A 44 -2.60 8.33 7.13
C GLU A 44 -1.18 7.93 6.70
N VAL A 45 -0.78 8.41 5.51
CA VAL A 45 0.57 8.23 4.99
C VAL A 45 1.06 9.51 4.37
N VAL A 46 2.39 9.66 4.33
CA VAL A 46 3.02 10.68 3.47
C VAL A 46 2.55 10.46 2.04
N ARG A 47 2.07 11.54 1.41
CA ARG A 47 1.63 11.57 0.02
C ARG A 47 2.67 12.28 -0.84
N TYR A 48 2.79 11.87 -2.09
CA TYR A 48 3.55 12.60 -3.09
C TYR A 48 2.84 13.94 -3.42
N PRO A 49 3.54 14.92 -4.01
CA PRO A 49 2.96 16.23 -4.34
C PRO A 49 1.69 16.18 -5.22
N PHE A 50 1.50 15.10 -5.98
CA PHE A 50 0.33 14.85 -6.81
C PHE A 50 -0.81 14.11 -6.06
N GLY A 51 -0.70 13.93 -4.75
CA GLY A 51 -1.75 13.40 -3.87
C GLY A 51 -1.77 11.87 -3.69
N ALA A 52 -1.00 11.12 -4.47
CA ALA A 52 -0.91 9.66 -4.31
C ALA A 52 -0.14 9.27 -3.04
N PRO A 53 -0.51 8.15 -2.38
CA PRO A 53 0.20 7.68 -1.20
C PRO A 53 1.62 7.23 -1.51
N SER A 54 2.53 7.40 -0.55
CA SER A 54 3.90 6.89 -0.67
C SER A 54 3.91 5.36 -0.77
N LEU A 55 4.79 4.84 -1.63
CA LEU A 55 4.92 3.38 -1.82
C LEU A 55 5.34 2.69 -0.52
N ARG A 56 6.23 3.32 0.25
CA ARG A 56 6.70 2.79 1.54
C ARG A 56 5.59 2.80 2.59
N GLY A 57 4.91 3.93 2.79
CA GLY A 57 3.83 4.01 3.78
C GLY A 57 2.69 3.04 3.48
N THR A 58 2.35 2.89 2.19
CA THR A 58 1.35 1.90 1.76
C THR A 58 1.78 0.48 2.07
N TYR A 59 3.04 0.13 1.81
CA TYR A 59 3.58 -1.19 2.15
C TYR A 59 3.58 -1.44 3.67
N ASP A 60 3.97 -0.45 4.47
CA ASP A 60 4.06 -0.59 5.92
C ASP A 60 2.66 -0.85 6.54
N ILE A 61 1.61 -0.19 6.02
CA ILE A 61 0.22 -0.48 6.41
C ILE A 61 -0.19 -1.89 5.95
N ALA A 62 0.13 -2.28 4.72
CA ALA A 62 -0.15 -3.63 4.23
C ALA A 62 0.51 -4.69 5.11
N ALA A 63 1.76 -4.46 5.55
CA ALA A 63 2.50 -5.33 6.45
C ALA A 63 1.87 -5.41 7.84
N LYS A 64 1.39 -4.29 8.37
CA LYS A 64 0.66 -4.22 9.64
C LYS A 64 -0.62 -5.07 9.57
N LEU A 65 -1.42 -4.90 8.52
CA LEU A 65 -2.66 -5.67 8.30
C LEU A 65 -2.37 -7.16 8.16
N TYR A 66 -1.35 -7.52 7.36
CA TYR A 66 -0.96 -8.92 7.17
C TYR A 66 -0.57 -9.58 8.50
N LYS A 67 0.29 -8.92 9.28
CA LYS A 67 0.72 -9.41 10.60
C LYS A 67 -0.43 -9.55 11.59
N GLN A 68 -1.46 -8.71 11.51
CA GLN A 68 -2.63 -8.77 12.38
C GLN A 68 -3.53 -9.96 12.07
N GLU A 69 -3.70 -10.30 10.79
CA GLU A 69 -4.55 -11.41 10.35
C GLU A 69 -3.83 -12.78 10.42
N THR A 70 -2.50 -12.81 10.45
CA THR A 70 -1.70 -14.04 10.63
C THR A 70 -1.37 -14.38 12.09
N LYS A 71 -1.86 -13.59 13.05
CA LYS A 71 -1.72 -13.84 14.49
C LYS A 71 -3.00 -14.44 15.05
#